data_AF-A0A963R8U6-F1
#
_entry.id   AF-A0A963R8U6-F1
#
_cell.length_a   1.000
_cell.length_b   1.000
_cell.length_c   1.000
_cell.angle_alpha   90.00
_cell.angle_beta   90.00
_cell.angle_gamma   90.00
#
_symmetry.space_group_name_H-M   'P 1'
#
loop_
_entity.id
_entity.type
_entity.pdbx_description
1 polymer ?
#
loop_
_entity_poly.entity_id
_entity_poly.type
_entity_poly.pdbx_seq_one_letter_code
_entity_poly.pdbx_strand_id
1 'polypeptide(L)'
;FQVIEGKQVGPQGSEATKNLDTIKSGYDMNKHGEINTADKIKGGGLSREFVKNFAIVGSPERVTERLLGLKKMGLERFVVVGPGFYPGEWGEEARRLFATEVIPALREAG
;
A
#
# COMPACT_ATOMS: atom_id res chain seq x y z
N PHE A 1 -9.93 13.45 1.59
CA PHE A 1 -8.49 13.65 1.90
C PHE A 1 -8.30 14.65 3.05
N GLN A 2 -8.74 14.31 4.28
CA GLN A 2 -8.72 15.27 5.39
C GLN A 2 -7.35 15.47 6.06
N VAL A 3 -6.35 14.64 5.81
CA VAL A 3 -5.06 14.72 6.53
C VAL A 3 -4.20 15.90 6.08
N ILE A 4 -4.28 16.30 4.80
CA ILE A 4 -3.45 17.37 4.23
C ILE A 4 -3.96 18.76 4.63
N GLU A 5 -5.29 18.94 4.70
CA GLU A 5 -5.90 20.26 5.01
C GLU A 5 -6.63 20.31 6.36
N GLY A 6 -6.77 19.18 7.05
CA GLY A 6 -7.60 19.05 8.25
C GLY A 6 -6.84 18.71 9.52
N LYS A 7 -7.60 18.58 10.61
CA LYS A 7 -7.14 18.05 11.90
C LYS A 7 -7.32 16.54 11.88
N GLN A 8 -6.39 15.80 12.50
CA GLN A 8 -6.57 14.37 12.74
C GLN A 8 -7.87 14.15 13.56
N VAL A 9 -8.73 13.23 13.14
CA VAL A 9 -10.00 12.91 13.80
C VAL A 9 -9.99 11.43 14.20
N GLY A 10 -10.48 11.15 15.42
CA GLY A 10 -10.57 9.80 15.98
C GLY A 10 -9.37 9.40 16.83
N PRO A 11 -9.50 8.33 17.64
CA PRO A 11 -8.40 7.81 18.44
C PRO A 11 -7.30 7.27 17.52
N GLN A 12 -6.07 7.70 17.77
CA GLN A 12 -4.88 7.22 17.06
C GLN A 12 -3.78 6.90 18.05
N GLY A 13 -3.04 5.82 17.80
CA GLY A 13 -1.81 5.53 18.52
C GLY A 13 -0.71 6.51 18.16
N SER A 14 0.30 6.65 19.04
CA SER A 14 1.40 7.59 18.86
C SER A 14 2.19 7.40 17.56
N GLU A 15 2.31 6.16 17.05
CA GLU A 15 2.94 5.88 15.76
C GLU A 15 2.10 6.40 14.58
N ALA A 16 0.79 6.19 14.62
CA ALA A 16 -0.12 6.65 13.58
C ALA A 16 -0.13 8.19 13.51
N THR A 17 -0.16 8.87 14.66
CA THR A 17 -0.08 10.34 14.74
C THR A 17 1.18 10.88 14.07
N LYS A 18 2.35 10.30 14.35
CA LYS A 18 3.63 10.74 13.74
C LYS A 18 3.63 10.60 12.21
N ASN A 19 3.13 9.47 11.70
CA ASN A 19 3.05 9.24 10.25
C ASN A 19 2.07 10.22 9.59
N LEU A 20 0.91 10.46 10.21
CA LEU A 20 -0.08 11.41 9.71
C LEU A 20 0.44 12.85 9.72
N ASP A 21 1.20 13.25 10.75
CA ASP A 21 1.85 14.56 10.80
C ASP A 21 2.95 14.71 9.75
N THR A 22 3.66 13.61 9.44
CA THR A 22 4.65 13.56 8.35
C THR A 22 3.98 13.77 7.00
N ILE A 23 2.82 13.15 6.76
CA ILE A 23 2.02 13.39 5.54
C ILE A 23 1.57 14.84 5.49
N LYS A 24 0.99 15.36 6.58
CA LYS A 24 0.46 16.72 6.63
C LYS A 24 1.51 17.79 6.34
N SER A 25 2.71 17.63 6.92
CA SER A 25 3.78 18.63 6.80
C SER A 25 4.63 18.47 5.54
N GLY A 26 4.79 17.24 5.04
CA GLY A 26 5.75 16.91 3.99
C GLY A 26 5.15 16.62 2.63
N TYR A 27 3.85 16.32 2.50
CA TYR A 27 3.28 15.90 1.22
C TYR A 27 3.30 17.02 0.18
N ASP A 28 4.01 16.79 -0.93
CA ASP A 28 4.10 17.75 -2.03
C ASP A 28 2.94 17.53 -3.01
N MET A 29 1.95 18.42 -2.94
CA MET A 29 0.77 18.38 -3.82
C MET A 29 1.12 18.55 -5.31
N ASN A 30 2.28 19.15 -5.66
CA ASN A 30 2.70 19.24 -7.06
C ASN A 30 3.17 17.91 -7.64
N LYS A 31 3.49 16.94 -6.76
CA LYS A 31 3.86 15.56 -7.13
C LYS A 31 2.69 14.59 -6.94
N HIS A 32 1.49 15.11 -6.68
CA HIS A 32 0.30 14.28 -6.56
C HIS A 32 0.03 13.55 -7.89
N GLY A 33 -0.24 12.25 -7.82
CA GLY A 33 -0.44 11.43 -9.03
C GLY A 33 0.82 11.08 -9.82
N GLU A 34 1.97 11.72 -9.59
CA GLU A 34 3.21 11.45 -10.32
C GLU A 34 3.73 10.04 -10.01
N ILE A 35 3.63 9.10 -10.95
CA ILE A 35 3.98 7.68 -10.68
C ILE A 35 5.50 7.43 -10.72
N ASN A 36 6.26 8.33 -11.33
CA ASN A 36 7.70 8.16 -11.53
C ASN A 36 8.56 8.63 -10.35
N THR A 37 7.94 9.03 -9.23
CA THR A 37 8.68 9.52 -8.07
C THR A 37 8.29 8.85 -6.75
N ALA A 38 9.32 8.53 -5.96
CA ALA A 38 9.20 8.09 -4.58
C ALA A 38 9.23 9.26 -3.57
N ASP A 39 9.67 10.46 -3.98
CA ASP A 39 9.93 11.60 -3.08
C ASP A 39 8.73 12.56 -2.93
N LYS A 40 7.53 11.98 -2.79
CA LYS A 40 6.27 12.73 -2.62
C LYS A 40 6.13 13.36 -1.24
N ILE A 41 6.91 12.92 -0.26
CA ILE A 41 6.95 13.46 1.09
C ILE A 41 8.34 14.03 1.32
N LYS A 42 8.41 15.34 1.54
CA LYS A 42 9.66 16.05 1.85
C LYS A 42 10.15 15.65 3.24
N GLY A 43 11.44 15.34 3.35
CA GLY A 43 12.08 15.09 4.64
C GLY A 43 11.82 13.72 5.26
N GLY A 44 11.11 12.80 4.60
CA GLY A 44 10.96 11.42 5.09
C GLY A 44 9.86 10.61 4.39
N GLY A 45 9.73 9.35 4.79
CA GLY A 45 8.69 8.44 4.34
C GLY A 45 7.83 7.90 5.50
N LEU A 46 6.86 7.05 5.19
CA LEU A 46 6.02 6.40 6.20
C LEU A 46 6.70 5.17 6.78
N SER A 47 6.41 4.85 8.04
CA SER A 47 6.86 3.59 8.64
C SER A 47 6.22 2.40 7.91
N ARG A 48 6.97 1.29 7.82
CA ARG A 48 6.47 0.06 7.21
C ARG A 48 5.23 -0.48 7.92
N GLU A 49 5.18 -0.38 9.24
CA GLU A 49 4.02 -0.81 10.03
C GLU A 49 2.79 0.05 9.77
N PHE A 50 2.96 1.36 9.64
CA PHE A 50 1.86 2.25 9.26
C PHE A 50 1.30 1.91 7.87
N VAL A 51 2.17 1.66 6.88
CA VAL A 51 1.74 1.26 5.51
C VAL A 51 0.94 -0.04 5.52
N LYS A 52 1.34 -1.03 6.34
CA LYS A 52 0.64 -2.33 6.43
C LYS A 52 -0.81 -2.23 6.93
N ASN A 53 -1.20 -1.13 7.56
CA ASN A 53 -2.58 -0.89 8.00
C ASN A 53 -3.51 -0.56 6.82
N PHE A 54 -2.97 -0.04 5.72
CA PHE A 54 -3.76 0.47 4.58
C PHE A 54 -3.50 -0.30 3.29
N ALA A 55 -2.47 -1.16 3.25
CA ALA A 55 -2.09 -1.92 2.07
C ALA A 55 -1.59 -3.33 2.42
N ILE A 56 -1.81 -4.27 1.49
CA ILE A 56 -1.20 -5.60 1.54
C ILE A 56 0.14 -5.53 0.78
N VAL A 57 1.24 -5.45 1.52
CA VAL A 57 2.61 -5.35 0.98
C VAL A 57 3.51 -6.43 1.56
N GLY A 58 4.50 -6.89 0.80
CA GLY A 58 5.49 -7.88 1.26
C GLY A 58 5.77 -8.95 0.22
N SER A 59 6.23 -10.12 0.69
CA SER A 59 6.53 -11.26 -0.16
C SER A 59 5.26 -11.90 -0.76
N PRO A 60 5.37 -12.68 -1.84
CA PRO A 60 4.24 -13.40 -2.44
C PRO A 60 3.47 -14.26 -1.45
N GLU A 61 4.15 -14.92 -0.51
CA GLU A 61 3.53 -15.78 0.52
C GLU A 61 2.64 -14.95 1.44
N ARG A 62 3.15 -13.81 1.94
CA ARG A 62 2.38 -12.91 2.81
C ARG A 62 1.19 -12.32 2.07
N VAL A 63 1.38 -11.88 0.83
CA VAL A 63 0.29 -11.30 0.03
C VAL A 63 -0.80 -12.34 -0.19
N THR A 64 -0.42 -13.57 -0.56
CA THR A 64 -1.33 -14.71 -0.72
C THR A 64 -2.10 -15.01 0.55
N GLU A 65 -1.42 -15.16 1.69
CA GLU A 65 -2.04 -15.43 2.99
C GLU A 65 -3.12 -14.39 3.33
N ARG A 66 -2.79 -13.10 3.15
CA ARG A 66 -3.72 -12.00 3.46
C ARG A 66 -4.93 -12.00 2.52
N LEU A 67 -4.74 -12.21 1.23
CA LEU A 67 -5.83 -12.25 0.24
C LEU A 67 -6.74 -13.47 0.46
N LEU A 68 -6.18 -14.63 0.80
CA LEU A 68 -6.98 -15.81 1.18
C LEU A 68 -7.74 -15.59 2.48
N GLY A 69 -7.15 -14.91 3.47
CA GLY A 69 -7.85 -14.49 4.68
C GLY A 69 -9.07 -13.63 4.36
N LEU A 70 -8.91 -12.64 3.48
CA LEU A 70 -10.00 -11.78 3.02
C LEU A 70 -11.08 -12.57 2.26
N LYS A 71 -10.69 -13.52 1.41
CA LYS A 71 -11.62 -14.41 0.71
C LYS A 71 -12.46 -15.25 1.69
N LYS A 72 -11.83 -15.80 2.73
CA LYS A 72 -12.52 -16.54 3.81
C LYS A 72 -13.51 -15.68 4.58
N MET A 73 -13.31 -14.36 4.61
CA MET A 73 -14.24 -13.41 5.22
C MET A 73 -15.39 -12.99 4.28
N GLY A 74 -15.44 -13.52 3.05
CA GLY A 74 -16.53 -13.28 2.08
C GLY A 74 -16.20 -12.28 0.97
N LEU A 75 -14.94 -11.86 0.81
CA LEU A 75 -14.55 -11.03 -0.34
C LEU A 75 -14.32 -11.89 -1.58
N GLU A 76 -15.10 -11.64 -2.63
CA GLU A 76 -15.10 -12.47 -3.85
C GLU A 76 -14.30 -11.88 -5.01
N ARG A 77 -14.09 -10.56 -5.01
CA ARG A 77 -13.40 -9.85 -6.10
C ARG A 77 -12.37 -8.89 -5.54
N PHE A 78 -11.15 -9.00 -6.02
CA PHE A 78 -10.05 -8.09 -5.70
C PHE A 78 -9.73 -7.20 -6.89
N VAL A 79 -9.71 -5.90 -6.68
CA VAL A 79 -9.10 -4.93 -7.60
C VAL A 79 -7.74 -4.57 -7.00
N VAL A 80 -6.67 -4.96 -7.68
CA VAL A 80 -5.30 -4.83 -7.15
C VAL A 80 -4.58 -3.71 -7.89
N VAL A 81 -4.11 -2.72 -7.12
CA VAL A 81 -3.30 -1.61 -7.61
C VAL A 81 -1.94 -1.68 -6.92
N GLY A 82 -0.86 -1.67 -7.71
CA GLY A 82 0.52 -1.74 -7.20
C GLY A 82 1.44 -2.53 -8.12
N PRO A 83 1.27 -3.86 -8.26
CA PRO A 83 2.08 -4.67 -9.18
C PRO A 83 2.00 -4.11 -10.61
N GLY A 84 3.15 -3.75 -11.20
CA GLY A 84 3.22 -3.15 -12.54
C GLY A 84 2.63 -1.74 -12.68
N PHE A 85 2.10 -1.14 -11.61
CA PHE A 85 1.61 0.24 -11.62
C PHE A 85 2.75 1.26 -11.56
N TYR A 86 3.80 0.90 -10.84
CA TYR A 86 4.96 1.76 -10.69
C TYR A 86 6.05 1.42 -11.72
N PRO A 87 6.76 2.43 -12.24
CA PRO A 87 7.78 2.25 -13.26
C PRO A 87 9.06 1.65 -12.69
N GLY A 88 9.86 1.04 -13.57
CA GLY A 88 11.18 0.50 -13.25
C GLY A 88 11.17 -0.97 -12.81
N GLU A 89 12.36 -1.48 -12.53
CA GLU A 89 12.59 -2.92 -12.31
C GLU A 89 11.76 -3.50 -11.17
N TRP A 90 11.59 -2.75 -10.08
CA TRP A 90 10.81 -3.19 -8.93
C TRP A 90 9.31 -3.36 -9.26
N GLY A 91 8.76 -2.52 -10.11
CA GLY A 91 7.37 -2.60 -10.54
C GLY A 91 7.13 -3.78 -11.48
N GLU A 92 8.07 -4.02 -12.40
CA GLU A 92 8.07 -5.19 -13.29
C GLU A 92 8.23 -6.50 -12.52
N GLU A 93 9.13 -6.54 -11.54
CA GLU A 93 9.32 -7.72 -10.70
C GLU A 93 8.09 -7.97 -9.82
N ALA A 94 7.50 -6.92 -9.23
CA ALA A 94 6.25 -7.06 -8.50
C ALA A 94 5.12 -7.58 -9.41
N ARG A 95 5.03 -7.11 -10.66
CA ARG A 95 4.08 -7.62 -11.66
C ARG A 95 4.32 -9.09 -11.97
N ARG A 96 5.59 -9.48 -12.19
CA ARG A 96 5.99 -10.86 -12.46
C ARG A 96 5.60 -11.77 -11.30
N LEU A 97 6.07 -11.47 -10.09
CA LEU A 97 5.78 -12.25 -8.87
C LEU A 97 4.27 -12.36 -8.61
N PHE A 98 3.53 -11.27 -8.76
CA PHE A 98 2.09 -11.29 -8.56
C PHE A 98 1.39 -12.22 -9.58
N ALA A 99 1.80 -12.18 -10.84
CA ALA A 99 1.23 -13.00 -11.90
C ALA A 99 1.64 -14.48 -11.80
N THR A 100 2.87 -14.79 -11.40
CA THR A 100 3.42 -16.16 -11.42
C THR A 100 3.26 -16.90 -10.09
N GLU A 101 3.06 -16.20 -8.97
CA GLU A 101 3.02 -16.83 -7.64
C GLU A 101 1.71 -16.55 -6.90
N VAL A 102 1.27 -15.28 -6.86
CA VAL A 102 0.07 -14.92 -6.08
C VAL A 102 -1.22 -15.33 -6.78
N ILE A 103 -1.39 -14.98 -8.06
CA ILE A 103 -2.63 -15.33 -8.80
C ILE A 103 -2.85 -16.85 -8.85
N PRO A 104 -1.85 -17.70 -9.16
CA PRO A 104 -2.04 -19.14 -9.16
C PRO A 104 -2.48 -19.68 -7.79
N ALA A 105 -1.81 -19.27 -6.70
CA ALA A 105 -2.16 -19.71 -5.37
C ALA A 105 -3.60 -19.33 -4.95
N LEU A 106 -4.09 -18.16 -5.37
CA LEU A 106 -5.48 -17.74 -5.12
C LEU A 106 -6.51 -18.57 -5.88
N ARG A 107 -6.15 -19.06 -7.08
CA ARG A 107 -7.00 -19.92 -7.91
C ARG A 107 -7.07 -21.35 -7.36
N GLU A 108 -5.94 -21.90 -6.90
CA GLU A 108 -5.89 -23.26 -6.34
C GLU A 108 -6.65 -23.40 -5.02
N ALA A 109 -6.71 -22.33 -4.24
CA ALA A 109 -7.46 -22.27 -2.98
C ALA A 109 -8.95 -21.89 -3.17
N GLY A 110 -9.48 -21.96 -4.39
CA GLY A 110 -10.89 -21.70 -4.73
C GLY A 110 -11.54 -22.89 -5.37
#